data_AF-A0A841LV12-F1
#
_entry.id   AF-A0A841LV12-F1
#
_cell.length_a   1.000
_cell.length_b   1.000
_cell.length_c   1.000
_cell.angle_alpha   90.00
_cell.angle_beta   90.00
_cell.angle_gamma   90.00
#
_symmetry.space_group_name_H-M   'P 1'
#
loop_
_entity.id
_entity.type
_entity.pdbx_description
1 polymer ?
#
loop_
_entity_poly.entity_id
_entity_poly.type
_entity_poly.pdbx_seq_one_letter_code
_entity_poly.pdbx_strand_id
1 'polypeptide(L)'
;MAGFEYSKYITYQNSGEIMAVRGLNVKEGKIKPDNAKYIDRNTSDLLPRSKLFKNDVVMTYIGVNIGDVALIEKNNKYHLAPNVAKITPNDANQLSSVYLLHYLMYNQREITRHQTNTAKQALNMENIREIPIPVPDINLQHQFAKVFLKVDALKENSRKRVAASERLYFSISQKGFEGTLNLIDFDVESLKQLHEAKQMEPLAVKAEKLTKKPARNKSKLIWEEVSVEKAANWIKEKYTGFHFTTEMLVRFLKTEYSVFPDYYSSEELKMYPQLNEASDLKSLIFSAVHKENSFLKLNQFFYDAKRKKNQLYLTTEDADLLKERSDEERSGIYFSIEL
;
A
#
# COMPACT_ATOMS: atom_id res chain seq x y z
N MET A 1 -2.42 16.58 -23.48
CA MET A 1 -1.14 16.10 -22.93
C MET A 1 -0.60 17.17 -21.99
N ALA A 2 -0.56 16.92 -20.69
CA ALA A 2 -0.01 17.83 -19.68
C ALA A 2 1.54 17.70 -19.57
N GLY A 3 2.23 17.30 -20.63
CA GLY A 3 3.64 16.85 -20.54
C GLY A 3 4.68 17.97 -20.62
N PHE A 4 4.41 19.03 -21.39
CA PHE A 4 5.45 20.03 -21.74
C PHE A 4 5.24 21.40 -21.06
N GLU A 5 4.00 21.77 -20.75
CA GLU A 5 3.67 23.01 -20.01
C GLU A 5 3.84 22.84 -18.50
N TYR A 6 3.77 21.61 -17.99
CA TYR A 6 3.73 21.32 -16.56
C TYR A 6 5.02 21.75 -15.83
N SER A 7 6.19 21.48 -16.41
CA SER A 7 7.48 21.76 -15.77
C SER A 7 7.89 23.24 -15.79
N LYS A 8 7.26 24.09 -16.63
CA LYS A 8 7.58 25.52 -16.69
C LYS A 8 6.84 26.36 -15.64
N TYR A 9 5.66 25.92 -15.22
CA TYR A 9 4.77 26.74 -14.39
C TYR A 9 4.45 26.14 -13.03
N ILE A 10 4.73 24.85 -12.79
CA ILE A 10 4.34 24.17 -11.56
C ILE A 10 5.52 24.00 -10.62
N THR A 11 5.43 24.68 -9.48
CA THR A 11 6.30 24.48 -8.33
C THR A 11 5.54 23.67 -7.28
N TYR A 12 6.09 22.52 -6.89
CA TYR A 12 5.49 21.68 -5.87
C TYR A 12 5.79 22.18 -4.46
N GLN A 13 4.78 22.10 -3.61
CA GLN A 13 4.84 22.40 -2.18
C GLN A 13 4.50 21.15 -1.36
N ASN A 14 4.91 21.12 -0.09
CA ASN A 14 4.62 20.01 0.84
C ASN A 14 3.25 20.14 1.54
N SER A 15 2.66 21.33 1.50
CA SER A 15 1.32 21.63 2.02
C SER A 15 0.65 22.62 1.08
N GLY A 16 -0.68 22.69 1.10
CA GLY A 16 -1.43 23.63 0.27
C GLY A 16 -2.88 23.22 0.10
N GLU A 17 -3.62 24.02 -0.66
CA GLU A 17 -5.06 23.81 -0.85
C GLU A 17 -5.37 22.87 -2.02
N ILE A 18 -4.52 22.84 -3.04
CA ILE A 18 -4.71 22.08 -4.28
C ILE A 18 -3.67 20.97 -4.35
N MET A 19 -4.13 19.73 -4.23
CA MET A 19 -3.27 18.55 -4.30
C MET A 19 -2.97 18.19 -5.76
N ALA A 20 -1.69 18.02 -6.09
CA ALA A 20 -1.28 17.44 -7.37
C ALA A 20 -1.41 15.91 -7.32
N VAL A 21 -2.29 15.38 -8.15
CA VAL A 21 -2.58 13.94 -8.24
C VAL A 21 -1.52 13.26 -9.09
N ARG A 22 -0.53 12.67 -8.42
CA ARG A 22 0.56 11.89 -9.04
C ARG A 22 0.22 10.41 -9.04
N GLY A 23 0.91 9.61 -9.86
CA GLY A 23 0.60 8.18 -9.99
C GLY A 23 0.71 7.38 -8.69
N LEU A 24 1.53 7.82 -7.72
CA LEU A 24 1.61 7.22 -6.39
C LEU A 24 0.37 7.48 -5.50
N ASN A 25 -0.41 8.51 -5.82
CA ASN A 25 -1.60 8.93 -5.08
C ASN A 25 -2.88 8.26 -5.61
N VAL A 26 -2.84 7.64 -6.79
CA VAL A 26 -3.99 6.96 -7.40
C VAL A 26 -3.92 5.49 -7.01
N LYS A 27 -4.75 5.06 -6.05
CA LYS A 27 -4.78 3.67 -5.56
C LYS A 27 -6.14 3.26 -5.04
N GLU A 28 -6.52 2.00 -5.29
CA GLU A 28 -7.73 1.39 -4.71
C GLU A 28 -9.01 2.21 -4.94
N GLY A 29 -9.15 2.86 -6.10
CA GLY A 29 -10.34 3.66 -6.39
C GLY A 29 -10.38 5.04 -5.71
N LYS A 30 -9.38 5.40 -4.90
CA LYS A 30 -9.34 6.63 -4.10
C LYS A 30 -8.04 7.41 -4.32
N ILE A 31 -8.09 8.71 -4.02
CA ILE A 31 -6.89 9.55 -3.94
C ILE A 31 -6.28 9.41 -2.54
N LYS A 32 -5.09 8.81 -2.46
CA LYS A 32 -4.35 8.61 -1.21
C LYS A 32 -3.44 9.83 -0.94
N PRO A 33 -3.52 10.46 0.24
CA PRO A 33 -2.76 11.67 0.57
C PRO A 33 -1.28 11.39 0.90
N ASP A 34 -0.86 10.12 0.94
CA ASP A 34 0.51 9.72 1.21
C ASP A 34 1.50 10.41 0.26
N ASN A 35 2.54 11.03 0.82
CA ASN A 35 3.50 11.81 0.05
C ASN A 35 2.83 12.86 -0.87
N ALA A 36 1.70 13.46 -0.47
CA ALA A 36 1.04 14.48 -1.27
C ALA A 36 1.98 15.65 -1.60
N LYS A 37 1.83 16.18 -2.81
CA LYS A 37 2.40 17.47 -3.20
C LYS A 37 1.27 18.40 -3.60
N TYR A 38 1.50 19.67 -3.39
CA TYR A 38 0.50 20.71 -3.62
C TYR A 38 1.02 21.74 -4.60
N ILE A 39 0.10 22.49 -5.20
CA ILE A 39 0.40 23.62 -6.08
C ILE A 39 -0.43 24.83 -5.65
N ASP A 40 0.02 26.02 -6.01
CA ASP A 40 -0.73 27.24 -5.77
C ASP A 40 -2.03 27.26 -6.57
N ARG A 41 -3.09 27.85 -5.98
CA ARG A 41 -4.38 28.01 -6.64
C ARG A 41 -4.25 28.82 -7.93
N ASN A 42 -3.47 29.91 -7.91
CA ASN A 42 -3.22 30.73 -9.09
C ASN A 42 -2.63 29.91 -10.26
N THR A 43 -1.65 29.05 -9.98
CA THR A 43 -1.07 28.14 -10.97
C THR A 43 -2.09 27.13 -11.49
N SER A 44 -2.92 26.57 -10.60
CA SER A 44 -4.01 25.68 -10.99
C SER A 44 -5.04 26.38 -11.88
N ASP A 45 -5.34 27.65 -11.60
CA ASP A 45 -6.31 28.46 -12.33
C ASP A 45 -5.84 28.83 -13.74
N LEU A 46 -4.53 29.00 -13.93
CA LEU A 46 -3.90 29.18 -15.25
C LEU A 46 -3.98 27.92 -16.15
N LEU A 47 -4.18 26.74 -15.56
CA LEU A 47 -4.17 25.45 -16.27
C LEU A 47 -5.52 24.71 -16.13
N PRO A 48 -6.61 25.27 -16.71
CA PRO A 48 -7.96 24.75 -16.48
C PRO A 48 -8.17 23.32 -16.99
N ARG A 49 -7.44 22.89 -18.04
CA ARG A 49 -7.54 21.52 -18.58
C ARG A 49 -7.08 20.45 -17.58
N SER A 50 -6.16 20.81 -16.70
CA SER A 50 -5.58 19.92 -15.69
C SER A 50 -6.31 19.99 -14.35
N LYS A 51 -7.29 20.88 -14.19
CA LYS A 51 -8.18 20.84 -13.02
C LYS A 51 -9.03 19.57 -13.03
N LEU A 52 -9.24 19.05 -11.83
CA LEU A 52 -10.04 17.88 -11.56
C LEU A 52 -11.28 18.29 -10.75
N PHE A 53 -12.41 17.74 -11.17
CA PHE A 53 -13.72 18.00 -10.60
C PHE A 53 -14.33 16.71 -10.08
N LYS A 54 -15.31 16.86 -9.20
CA LYS A 54 -16.07 15.74 -8.65
C LYS A 54 -16.62 14.88 -9.80
N ASN A 55 -16.50 13.58 -9.65
CA ASN A 55 -16.88 12.55 -10.63
C ASN A 55 -15.94 12.40 -11.84
N ASP A 56 -14.83 13.15 -11.92
CA ASP A 56 -13.74 12.75 -12.81
C ASP A 56 -13.14 11.42 -12.33
N VAL A 57 -12.78 10.55 -13.27
CA VAL A 57 -11.98 9.35 -13.02
C VAL A 57 -10.55 9.64 -13.46
N VAL A 58 -9.58 9.32 -12.63
CA VAL A 58 -8.16 9.41 -12.99
C VAL A 58 -7.57 8.02 -13.17
N MET A 59 -6.63 7.88 -14.09
CA MET A 59 -5.95 6.62 -14.39
C MET A 59 -4.45 6.83 -14.55
N THR A 60 -3.63 5.99 -13.93
CA THR A 60 -2.19 5.95 -14.18
C THR A 60 -1.91 5.26 -15.52
N TYR A 61 -1.09 5.91 -16.35
CA TYR A 61 -0.81 5.40 -17.70
C TYR A 61 0.68 5.13 -17.96
N ILE A 62 1.56 5.56 -17.04
CA ILE A 62 3.00 5.28 -17.04
C ILE A 62 3.44 5.00 -15.58
N GLY A 63 4.33 4.01 -15.40
CA GLY A 63 4.99 3.72 -14.12
C GLY A 63 4.77 2.28 -13.64
N VAL A 64 5.05 2.02 -12.36
CA VAL A 64 4.88 0.69 -11.74
C VAL A 64 3.40 0.32 -11.57
N ASN A 65 2.54 1.33 -11.48
CA ASN A 65 1.13 1.18 -11.12
C ASN A 65 0.20 1.41 -12.33
N ILE A 66 0.61 1.10 -13.56
CA ILE A 66 -0.21 1.37 -14.77
C ILE A 66 -1.58 0.68 -14.64
N GLY A 67 -2.65 1.42 -14.89
CA GLY A 67 -4.03 0.92 -14.82
C GLY A 67 -4.71 1.17 -13.48
N ASP A 68 -3.99 1.65 -12.46
CA ASP A 68 -4.62 2.13 -11.21
C ASP A 68 -5.55 3.30 -11.51
N VAL A 69 -6.75 3.26 -10.93
CA VAL A 69 -7.77 4.29 -11.11
C VAL A 69 -8.28 4.82 -9.77
N ALA A 70 -8.76 6.07 -9.78
CA ALA A 70 -9.42 6.68 -8.64
C ALA A 70 -10.52 7.65 -9.05
N LEU A 71 -11.51 7.82 -8.17
CA LEU A 71 -12.59 8.79 -8.33
C LEU A 71 -12.24 10.09 -7.62
N ILE A 72 -12.53 11.22 -8.27
CA ILE A 72 -12.40 12.53 -7.67
C ILE A 72 -13.68 12.86 -6.88
N GLU A 73 -13.52 13.12 -5.59
CA GLU A 73 -14.65 13.32 -4.66
C GLU A 73 -15.03 14.80 -4.48
N LYS A 74 -14.12 15.74 -4.76
CA LYS A 74 -14.27 17.17 -4.47
C LYS A 74 -13.88 18.03 -5.67
N ASN A 75 -14.68 19.06 -5.91
CA ASN A 75 -14.38 20.09 -6.92
C ASN A 75 -13.21 20.97 -6.47
N ASN A 76 -12.34 21.34 -7.41
CA ASN A 76 -11.29 22.35 -7.21
C ASN A 76 -10.35 22.07 -6.02
N LYS A 77 -10.12 20.80 -5.68
CA LYS A 77 -9.15 20.37 -4.67
C LYS A 77 -7.97 19.59 -5.23
N TYR A 78 -8.07 19.20 -6.50
CA TYR A 78 -7.12 18.32 -7.15
C TYR A 78 -6.68 18.90 -8.49
N HIS A 79 -5.41 18.67 -8.84
CA HIS A 79 -4.83 19.05 -10.11
C HIS A 79 -4.08 17.86 -10.71
N LEU A 80 -4.32 17.58 -11.99
CA LEU A 80 -3.74 16.44 -12.69
C LEU A 80 -2.22 16.63 -12.83
N ALA A 81 -1.43 15.67 -12.33
CA ALA A 81 0.02 15.65 -12.52
C ALA A 81 0.41 14.78 -13.73
N PRO A 82 1.69 14.81 -14.17
CA PRO A 82 2.17 13.95 -15.26
C PRO A 82 1.95 12.47 -14.96
N ASN A 83 1.83 11.66 -16.01
CA ASN A 83 1.63 10.21 -15.95
C ASN A 83 0.27 9.76 -15.38
N VAL A 84 -0.64 10.70 -15.14
CA VAL A 84 -2.03 10.45 -14.78
C VAL A 84 -2.95 11.04 -15.87
N ALA A 85 -3.88 10.23 -16.34
CA ALA A 85 -4.92 10.58 -17.30
C ALA A 85 -6.18 11.00 -16.55
N LYS A 86 -6.93 11.94 -17.12
CA LYS A 86 -8.28 12.29 -16.69
C LYS A 86 -9.28 11.70 -17.68
N ILE A 87 -10.27 10.99 -17.17
CA ILE A 87 -11.36 10.36 -17.91
C ILE A 87 -12.67 10.89 -17.31
N THR A 88 -13.43 11.61 -18.14
CA THR A 88 -14.70 12.21 -17.74
C THR A 88 -15.79 11.69 -18.68
N PRO A 89 -16.86 11.04 -18.17
CA PRO A 89 -18.01 10.70 -18.99
C PRO A 89 -18.60 11.94 -19.67
N ASN A 90 -18.87 11.86 -20.98
CA ASN A 90 -19.46 12.97 -21.73
C ASN A 90 -20.90 13.28 -21.28
N ASP A 91 -21.66 12.23 -20.92
CA ASP A 91 -23.03 12.33 -20.44
C ASP A 91 -23.21 11.45 -19.20
N ALA A 92 -23.43 12.11 -18.05
CA ALA A 92 -23.64 11.45 -16.78
C ALA A 92 -24.97 10.66 -16.72
N ASN A 93 -25.91 10.92 -17.64
CA ASN A 93 -27.16 10.17 -17.78
C ASN A 93 -26.98 8.88 -18.59
N GLN A 94 -25.85 8.70 -19.26
CA GLN A 94 -25.53 7.48 -20.01
C GLN A 94 -24.49 6.64 -19.30
N LEU A 95 -23.50 7.27 -18.66
CA LEU A 95 -22.42 6.56 -18.00
C LEU A 95 -22.11 7.17 -16.63
N SER A 96 -22.37 6.40 -15.58
CA SER A 96 -22.01 6.76 -14.22
C SER A 96 -20.50 6.66 -14.01
N SER A 97 -19.87 7.72 -13.51
CA SER A 97 -18.45 7.71 -13.15
C SER A 97 -18.11 6.65 -12.10
N VAL A 98 -19.05 6.34 -11.21
CA VAL A 98 -18.87 5.27 -10.22
C VAL A 98 -18.84 3.94 -10.95
N TYR A 99 -19.77 3.66 -11.87
CA TYR A 99 -19.73 2.44 -12.68
C TYR A 99 -18.43 2.34 -13.50
N LEU A 100 -18.04 3.42 -14.19
CA LEU A 100 -16.80 3.49 -14.97
C LEU A 100 -15.56 3.17 -14.13
N LEU A 101 -15.44 3.78 -12.95
CA LEU A 101 -14.37 3.49 -12.00
C LEU A 101 -14.27 1.99 -11.73
N HIS A 102 -15.38 1.35 -11.38
CA HIS A 102 -15.39 -0.07 -11.05
C HIS A 102 -15.05 -0.96 -12.23
N TYR A 103 -15.62 -0.66 -13.40
CA TYR A 103 -15.31 -1.40 -14.60
C TYR A 103 -13.80 -1.38 -14.87
N LEU A 104 -13.17 -0.21 -14.78
CA LEU A 104 -11.72 -0.07 -14.97
C LEU A 104 -10.91 -0.75 -13.85
N MET A 105 -11.35 -0.67 -12.59
CA MET A 105 -10.67 -1.33 -11.47
C MET A 105 -10.63 -2.85 -11.63
N TYR A 106 -11.72 -3.47 -12.08
CA TYR A 106 -11.85 -4.93 -12.09
C TYR A 106 -11.57 -5.58 -13.44
N ASN A 107 -11.49 -4.79 -14.53
CA ASN A 107 -11.12 -5.29 -15.87
C ASN A 107 -9.68 -4.94 -16.25
N GLN A 108 -8.74 -5.12 -15.30
CA GLN A 108 -7.31 -4.90 -15.54
C GLN A 108 -6.75 -5.75 -16.68
N ARG A 109 -7.36 -6.91 -16.98
CA ARG A 109 -7.00 -7.71 -18.15
C ARG A 109 -7.20 -6.94 -19.45
N GLU A 110 -8.34 -6.26 -19.60
CA GLU A 110 -8.63 -5.44 -20.77
C GLU A 110 -7.67 -4.25 -20.85
N ILE A 111 -7.37 -3.60 -19.72
CA ILE A 111 -6.36 -2.52 -19.67
C ILE A 111 -4.99 -3.04 -20.11
N THR A 112 -4.58 -4.22 -19.63
CA THR A 112 -3.29 -4.85 -19.95
C THR A 112 -3.18 -5.22 -21.43
N ARG A 113 -4.26 -5.70 -22.06
CA ARG A 113 -4.30 -6.01 -23.51
C ARG A 113 -4.04 -4.80 -24.39
N HIS A 114 -4.37 -3.61 -23.90
CA HIS A 114 -4.15 -2.34 -24.59
C HIS A 114 -2.83 -1.66 -24.17
N GLN A 115 -1.94 -2.35 -23.46
CA GLN A 115 -0.58 -1.85 -23.22
C GLN A 115 0.30 -2.05 -24.46
N THR A 116 1.18 -1.09 -24.75
CA THR A 116 2.15 -1.26 -25.83
C THR A 116 3.22 -2.29 -25.44
N ASN A 117 3.53 -3.24 -26.33
CA ASN A 117 4.56 -4.29 -26.15
C ASN A 117 6.02 -3.77 -26.22
N THR A 118 6.28 -2.50 -25.91
CA THR A 118 7.64 -1.92 -25.92
C THR A 118 8.34 -2.11 -24.56
N ALA A 119 9.67 -1.94 -24.54
CA ALA A 119 10.51 -2.09 -23.34
C ALA A 119 10.10 -1.18 -22.15
N LYS A 120 9.29 -0.15 -22.40
CA LYS A 120 8.58 0.62 -21.38
C LYS A 120 7.08 0.39 -21.57
N GLN A 121 6.51 -0.54 -20.81
CA GLN A 121 5.06 -0.71 -20.76
C GLN A 121 4.42 0.65 -20.43
N ALA A 122 3.53 1.12 -21.29
CA ALA A 122 2.77 2.34 -21.12
C ALA A 122 1.40 2.15 -21.77
N LEU A 123 0.36 2.72 -21.16
CA LEU A 123 -0.88 3.02 -21.86
C LEU A 123 -0.70 4.41 -22.48
N ASN A 124 -0.60 4.50 -23.80
CA ASN A 124 -0.68 5.80 -24.44
C ASN A 124 -2.15 6.30 -24.42
N MET A 125 -2.37 7.57 -24.75
CA MET A 125 -3.72 8.15 -24.73
C MET A 125 -4.63 7.58 -25.83
N GLU A 126 -4.07 7.02 -26.90
CA GLU A 126 -4.82 6.37 -27.98
C GLU A 126 -5.44 5.07 -27.46
N ASN A 127 -4.61 4.19 -26.90
CA ASN A 127 -5.01 2.93 -26.29
C ASN A 127 -6.04 3.11 -25.16
N ILE A 128 -5.91 4.15 -24.32
CA ILE A 128 -6.92 4.45 -23.28
C ILE A 128 -8.30 4.70 -23.91
N ARG A 129 -8.35 5.37 -25.08
CA ARG A 129 -9.61 5.68 -25.76
C ARG A 129 -10.22 4.46 -26.45
N GLU A 130 -9.42 3.44 -26.72
CA GLU A 130 -9.87 2.20 -27.38
C GLU A 130 -10.40 1.16 -26.39
N ILE A 131 -10.22 1.35 -25.07
CA ILE A 131 -10.71 0.41 -24.06
C ILE A 131 -12.23 0.28 -24.19
N PRO A 132 -12.75 -0.93 -24.51
CA PRO A 132 -14.18 -1.13 -24.62
C PRO A 132 -14.85 -1.08 -23.24
N ILE A 133 -15.82 -0.19 -23.08
CA ILE A 133 -16.64 -0.05 -21.88
C ILE A 133 -18.07 -0.48 -22.21
N PRO A 134 -18.61 -1.57 -21.61
CA PRO A 134 -20.02 -1.89 -21.72
C PRO A 134 -20.84 -0.82 -21.02
N VAL A 135 -21.92 -0.37 -21.66
CA VAL A 135 -22.79 0.69 -21.15
C VAL A 135 -24.19 0.12 -20.95
N PRO A 136 -24.45 -0.59 -19.83
CA PRO A 136 -25.80 -1.06 -19.51
C PRO A 136 -26.74 0.11 -19.20
N ASP A 137 -28.04 -0.15 -19.04
CA ASP A 137 -29.02 0.90 -18.66
C ASP A 137 -28.57 1.69 -17.43
N ILE A 138 -28.78 3.01 -17.45
CA ILE A 138 -28.30 3.92 -16.40
C ILE A 138 -28.88 3.57 -15.03
N ASN A 139 -30.11 3.06 -14.96
CA ASN A 139 -30.70 2.65 -13.68
C ASN A 139 -29.97 1.45 -13.10
N LEU A 140 -29.54 0.50 -13.94
CA LEU A 140 -28.75 -0.64 -13.50
C LEU A 140 -27.36 -0.21 -13.02
N GLN A 141 -26.73 0.75 -13.72
CA GLN A 141 -25.47 1.35 -13.26
C GLN A 141 -25.61 2.01 -11.89
N HIS A 142 -26.70 2.76 -11.65
CA HIS A 142 -26.96 3.40 -10.37
C HIS A 142 -27.26 2.38 -9.25
N GLN A 143 -28.02 1.32 -9.55
CA GLN A 143 -28.25 0.24 -8.59
C GLN A 143 -26.94 -0.45 -8.20
N PHE A 144 -26.11 -0.77 -9.18
CA PHE A 144 -24.76 -1.31 -8.95
C PHE A 144 -23.92 -0.36 -8.09
N ALA A 145 -23.86 0.92 -8.45
CA ALA A 145 -23.10 1.93 -7.70
C ALA A 145 -23.55 2.02 -6.25
N LYS A 146 -24.87 1.97 -5.98
CA LYS A 146 -25.41 2.00 -4.61
C LYS A 146 -24.99 0.79 -3.79
N VAL A 147 -25.08 -0.42 -4.36
CA VAL A 147 -24.63 -1.64 -3.69
C VAL A 147 -23.14 -1.58 -3.43
N PHE A 148 -22.37 -1.19 -4.43
CA PHE A 148 -20.92 -1.08 -4.32
C PHE A 148 -20.52 -0.11 -3.20
N LEU A 149 -21.03 1.13 -3.22
CA LEU A 149 -20.69 2.14 -2.21
C LEU A 149 -21.01 1.67 -0.80
N LYS A 150 -22.10 0.91 -0.63
CA LYS A 150 -22.44 0.29 0.65
C LYS A 150 -21.42 -0.77 1.06
N VAL A 151 -21.00 -1.62 0.13
CA VAL A 151 -19.97 -2.64 0.37
C VAL A 151 -18.61 -2.00 0.69
N ASP A 152 -18.21 -0.95 -0.04
CA ASP A 152 -16.96 -0.23 0.22
C ASP A 152 -16.97 0.43 1.60
N ALA A 153 -18.08 1.07 1.98
CA ALA A 153 -18.24 1.63 3.33
C ALA A 153 -18.17 0.55 4.43
N LEU A 154 -18.73 -0.63 4.19
CA LEU A 154 -18.61 -1.76 5.12
C LEU A 154 -17.17 -2.25 5.23
N LYS A 155 -16.45 -2.38 4.09
CA LYS A 155 -15.02 -2.76 4.08
C LYS A 155 -14.17 -1.75 4.85
N GLU A 156 -14.38 -0.46 4.62
CA GLU A 156 -13.70 0.63 5.32
C GLU A 156 -13.96 0.58 6.83
N ASN A 157 -15.22 0.38 7.24
CA ASN A 157 -15.58 0.24 8.66
C ASN A 157 -14.94 -0.99 9.29
N SER A 158 -14.93 -2.13 8.60
CA SER A 158 -14.25 -3.34 9.06
C SER A 158 -12.75 -3.11 9.24
N ARG A 159 -12.07 -2.47 8.27
CA ARG A 159 -10.64 -2.10 8.40
C ARG A 159 -10.39 -1.22 9.62
N LYS A 160 -11.25 -0.23 9.87
CA LYS A 160 -11.14 0.64 11.06
C LYS A 160 -11.34 -0.12 12.36
N ARG A 161 -12.31 -1.05 12.41
CA ARG A 161 -12.57 -1.89 13.60
C ARG A 161 -11.40 -2.82 13.89
N VAL A 162 -10.79 -3.38 12.85
CA VAL A 162 -9.62 -4.24 12.98
C VAL A 162 -8.43 -3.45 13.50
N ALA A 163 -8.10 -2.31 12.87
CA ALA A 163 -7.03 -1.43 13.37
C ALA A 163 -7.26 -0.96 14.81
N ALA A 164 -8.52 -0.68 15.19
CA ALA A 164 -8.87 -0.35 16.57
C ALA A 164 -8.65 -1.55 17.53
N SER A 165 -9.01 -2.76 17.10
CA SER A 165 -8.77 -3.99 17.86
C SER A 165 -7.28 -4.26 18.06
N GLU A 166 -6.46 -4.03 17.05
CA GLU A 166 -5.00 -4.18 17.16
C GLU A 166 -4.41 -3.16 18.13
N ARG A 167 -4.80 -1.88 18.02
CA ARG A 167 -4.39 -0.84 18.98
C ARG A 167 -4.78 -1.18 20.41
N LEU A 168 -5.98 -1.72 20.60
CA LEU A 168 -6.46 -2.17 21.89
C LEU A 168 -5.60 -3.32 22.43
N TYR A 169 -5.34 -4.33 21.60
CA TYR A 169 -4.47 -5.45 21.94
C TYR A 169 -3.07 -4.99 22.34
N PHE A 170 -2.46 -4.09 21.56
CA PHE A 170 -1.15 -3.52 21.88
C PHE A 170 -1.18 -2.79 23.23
N SER A 171 -2.21 -1.97 23.48
CA SER A 171 -2.36 -1.24 24.75
C SER A 171 -2.49 -2.18 25.95
N ILE A 172 -3.32 -3.23 25.84
CA ILE A 172 -3.52 -4.22 26.91
C ILE A 172 -2.23 -5.01 27.13
N SER A 173 -1.62 -5.51 26.07
CA SER A 173 -0.37 -6.28 26.14
C SER A 173 0.72 -5.45 26.83
N GLN A 174 0.83 -4.18 26.47
CA GLN A 174 1.77 -3.25 27.09
C GLN A 174 1.57 -3.16 28.61
N LYS A 175 0.34 -2.91 29.06
CA LYS A 175 0.03 -2.80 30.50
C LYS A 175 0.16 -4.13 31.25
N GLY A 176 -0.19 -5.24 30.58
CA GLY A 176 -0.03 -6.59 31.12
C GLY A 176 1.45 -6.93 31.39
N PHE A 177 2.34 -6.68 30.43
CA PHE A 177 3.78 -6.92 30.60
C PHE A 177 4.47 -5.91 31.53
N GLU A 178 3.88 -4.73 31.74
CA GLU A 178 4.30 -3.78 32.78
C GLU A 178 3.90 -4.23 34.19
N GLY A 179 3.00 -5.21 34.32
CA GLY A 179 2.40 -5.59 35.60
C GLY A 179 1.41 -4.55 36.14
N THR A 180 1.10 -3.50 35.38
CA THR A 180 0.12 -2.46 35.74
C THR A 180 -1.31 -2.89 35.45
N LEU A 181 -1.48 -3.96 34.66
CA LEU A 181 -2.75 -4.63 34.45
C LEU A 181 -2.68 -6.07 34.97
N ASN A 182 -3.50 -6.37 35.97
CA ASN A 182 -3.66 -7.75 36.43
C ASN A 182 -4.56 -8.51 35.44
N LEU A 183 -3.97 -9.44 34.70
CA LEU A 183 -4.65 -10.23 33.67
C LEU A 183 -5.50 -11.37 34.24
N ILE A 184 -5.34 -11.71 35.52
CA ILE A 184 -6.04 -12.85 36.17
C ILE A 184 -7.52 -12.51 36.42
N ASP A 185 -7.83 -11.24 36.73
CA ASP A 185 -9.18 -10.76 37.03
C ASP A 185 -9.69 -9.74 35.99
N PHE A 186 -9.11 -9.76 34.78
CA PHE A 186 -9.38 -8.73 33.78
C PHE A 186 -10.74 -8.93 33.11
N ASP A 187 -11.71 -8.07 33.44
CA ASP A 187 -13.02 -8.04 32.78
C ASP A 187 -12.94 -7.41 31.39
N VAL A 188 -13.23 -8.21 30.36
CA VAL A 188 -13.25 -7.80 28.95
C VAL A 188 -14.30 -6.69 28.70
N GLU A 189 -15.36 -6.59 29.51
CA GLU A 189 -16.35 -5.51 29.38
C GLU A 189 -15.81 -4.13 29.76
N SER A 190 -14.80 -4.07 30.64
CA SER A 190 -14.13 -2.82 31.03
C SER A 190 -13.41 -2.13 29.87
N LEU A 191 -13.11 -2.86 28.79
CA LEU A 191 -12.47 -2.34 27.56
C LEU A 191 -13.39 -1.48 26.70
N LYS A 192 -14.71 -1.53 26.89
CA LYS A 192 -15.67 -0.73 26.11
C LYS A 192 -15.46 0.79 26.29
N GLN A 193 -14.79 1.23 27.36
CA GLN A 193 -14.59 2.63 27.71
C GLN A 193 -13.26 3.26 27.21
N LEU A 194 -12.32 2.49 26.65
CA LEU A 194 -10.94 2.92 26.36
C LEU A 194 -10.73 3.57 24.96
N HIS A 195 -11.76 4.14 24.34
CA HIS A 195 -11.76 4.50 22.91
C HIS A 195 -10.96 5.77 22.51
N GLU A 196 -10.25 6.43 23.42
CA GLU A 196 -9.56 7.69 23.08
C GLU A 196 -8.11 7.73 23.57
N ALA A 197 -7.15 7.57 22.66
CA ALA A 197 -5.76 7.91 22.89
C ALA A 197 -5.26 8.87 21.80
N LYS A 198 -4.78 10.03 22.27
CA LYS A 198 -4.36 11.24 21.54
C LYS A 198 -3.18 11.03 20.59
N GLN A 199 -3.14 11.83 19.52
CA GLN A 199 -1.98 12.02 18.63
C GLN A 199 -0.80 12.68 19.36
N MET A 200 0.44 12.27 19.07
CA MET A 200 1.67 13.01 19.45
C MET A 200 2.74 12.95 18.35
N GLU A 201 3.57 14.00 18.33
CA GLU A 201 4.58 14.38 17.33
C GLU A 201 5.94 13.64 17.44
N PRO A 202 6.78 13.68 16.38
CA PRO A 202 7.94 12.78 16.22
C PRO A 202 9.25 13.32 16.79
N LEU A 203 10.11 12.43 17.32
CA LEU A 203 11.53 12.72 17.60
C LEU A 203 12.49 11.57 17.18
N ALA A 204 13.73 11.98 16.90
CA ALA A 204 14.73 11.42 15.99
C ALA A 204 15.30 10.01 16.28
N VAL A 205 15.66 9.28 15.21
CA VAL A 205 16.45 8.03 15.21
C VAL A 205 17.68 8.15 14.30
N LYS A 206 18.83 7.61 14.74
CA LYS A 206 20.11 7.59 14.01
C LYS A 206 20.27 6.28 13.23
N ALA A 207 20.66 6.39 11.96
CA ALA A 207 20.94 5.28 11.06
C ALA A 207 22.46 5.12 10.84
N GLU A 208 22.94 3.88 10.72
CA GLU A 208 24.31 3.56 10.27
C GLU A 208 24.30 3.02 8.84
N LYS A 209 25.31 3.41 8.06
CA LYS A 209 25.39 3.17 6.61
C LYS A 209 26.02 1.82 6.30
N LEU A 210 25.40 1.09 5.38
CA LEU A 210 26.06 0.05 4.56
C LEU A 210 26.24 0.53 3.11
N THR A 211 27.34 0.11 2.50
CA THR A 211 27.75 0.45 1.14
C THR A 211 26.89 -0.28 0.09
N LYS A 212 26.44 0.47 -0.94
CA LYS A 212 25.58 -0.03 -2.02
C LYS A 212 26.27 -1.13 -2.85
N LYS A 213 25.58 -2.24 -3.11
CA LYS A 213 25.96 -3.26 -4.11
C LYS A 213 25.19 -3.05 -5.43
N PRO A 214 25.77 -3.46 -6.59
CA PRO A 214 25.23 -3.15 -7.92
C PRO A 214 23.98 -3.98 -8.26
N ALA A 215 23.10 -3.38 -9.07
CA ALA A 215 21.83 -3.97 -9.50
C ALA A 215 22.05 -5.19 -10.42
N ARG A 216 21.38 -6.32 -10.11
CA ARG A 216 21.32 -7.52 -10.96
C ARG A 216 20.10 -7.43 -11.89
N ASN A 217 20.29 -7.61 -13.20
CA ASN A 217 19.21 -7.80 -14.18
C ASN A 217 18.36 -9.02 -13.79
N LYS A 218 17.03 -8.91 -13.65
CA LYS A 218 16.18 -10.05 -13.28
C LYS A 218 14.87 -10.10 -14.08
N SER A 219 14.60 -11.27 -14.65
CA SER A 219 13.28 -11.70 -15.12
C SER A 219 12.33 -11.88 -13.93
N LYS A 220 11.04 -11.59 -14.11
CA LYS A 220 10.01 -11.77 -13.07
C LYS A 220 9.87 -13.26 -12.75
N LEU A 221 9.99 -13.64 -11.47
CA LEU A 221 9.88 -15.03 -10.99
C LEU A 221 8.58 -15.17 -10.18
N ILE A 222 7.86 -16.29 -10.38
CA ILE A 222 6.68 -16.65 -9.58
C ILE A 222 7.18 -17.38 -8.31
N TRP A 223 6.55 -17.17 -7.15
CA TRP A 223 7.00 -17.73 -5.87
C TRP A 223 7.09 -19.27 -5.89
N GLU A 224 6.18 -19.93 -6.60
CA GLU A 224 6.15 -21.38 -6.84
C GLU A 224 7.42 -21.91 -7.55
N GLU A 225 8.12 -21.06 -8.31
CA GLU A 225 9.35 -21.41 -9.02
C GLU A 225 10.61 -21.23 -8.16
N VAL A 226 10.45 -20.69 -6.94
CA VAL A 226 11.55 -20.45 -6.00
C VAL A 226 11.58 -21.57 -4.97
N SER A 227 12.63 -22.40 -5.00
CA SER A 227 12.82 -23.40 -3.96
C SER A 227 13.03 -22.76 -2.58
N VAL A 228 12.54 -23.44 -1.54
CA VAL A 228 12.68 -23.02 -0.14
C VAL A 228 14.14 -22.76 0.25
N GLU A 229 15.06 -23.61 -0.20
CA GLU A 229 16.50 -23.46 0.00
C GLU A 229 17.03 -22.15 -0.63
N LYS A 230 16.61 -21.84 -1.85
CA LYS A 230 17.03 -20.64 -2.57
C LYS A 230 16.55 -19.38 -1.87
N ALA A 231 15.28 -19.37 -1.44
CA ALA A 231 14.72 -18.27 -0.65
C ALA A 231 15.45 -18.12 0.71
N ALA A 232 15.70 -19.21 1.41
CA ALA A 232 16.44 -19.21 2.67
C ALA A 232 17.85 -18.63 2.52
N ASN A 233 18.56 -18.98 1.46
CA ASN A 233 19.90 -18.45 1.19
C ASN A 233 19.88 -16.95 0.91
N TRP A 234 18.91 -16.44 0.15
CA TRP A 234 18.76 -14.99 -0.05
C TRP A 234 18.47 -14.25 1.25
N ILE A 235 17.62 -14.81 2.10
CA ILE A 235 17.29 -14.25 3.41
C ILE A 235 18.55 -14.20 4.29
N LYS A 236 19.33 -15.28 4.33
CA LYS A 236 20.61 -15.33 5.05
C LYS A 236 21.60 -14.30 4.54
N GLU A 237 21.77 -14.17 3.22
CA GLU A 237 22.69 -13.19 2.63
C GLU A 237 22.34 -11.75 3.02
N LYS A 238 21.05 -11.41 3.13
CA LYS A 238 20.59 -10.05 3.45
C LYS A 238 20.54 -9.77 4.94
N TYR A 239 20.04 -10.72 5.74
CA TYR A 239 19.60 -10.46 7.11
C TYR A 239 20.43 -11.14 8.19
N THR A 240 21.53 -11.82 7.85
CA THR A 240 22.47 -12.29 8.88
C THR A 240 23.02 -11.11 9.69
N GLY A 241 22.82 -11.13 11.01
CA GLY A 241 23.19 -10.04 11.91
C GLY A 241 22.21 -8.87 11.96
N PHE A 242 21.10 -8.93 11.22
CA PHE A 242 20.04 -7.92 11.21
C PHE A 242 18.71 -8.50 11.66
N HIS A 243 17.86 -7.59 12.13
CA HIS A 243 16.47 -7.81 12.42
C HIS A 243 15.64 -7.38 11.20
N PHE A 244 14.52 -8.05 10.97
CA PHE A 244 13.62 -7.71 9.88
C PHE A 244 12.18 -8.10 10.19
N THR A 245 11.22 -7.40 9.57
CA THR A 245 9.80 -7.78 9.61
C THR A 245 9.43 -8.56 8.36
N THR A 246 8.25 -9.19 8.35
CA THR A 246 7.75 -9.83 7.13
C THR A 246 7.55 -8.82 5.99
N GLU A 247 7.18 -7.58 6.30
CA GLU A 247 7.04 -6.51 5.31
C GLU A 247 8.39 -6.19 4.63
N MET A 248 9.46 -6.07 5.43
CA MET A 248 10.82 -5.86 4.92
C MET A 248 11.24 -7.01 4.03
N LEU A 249 10.95 -8.25 4.44
CA LEU A 249 11.23 -9.45 3.66
C LEU A 249 10.48 -9.49 2.33
N VAL A 250 9.17 -9.22 2.33
CA VAL A 250 8.36 -9.16 1.11
C VAL A 250 8.89 -8.08 0.17
N ARG A 251 9.23 -6.90 0.71
CA ARG A 251 9.83 -5.83 -0.07
C ARG A 251 11.15 -6.27 -0.66
N PHE A 252 12.05 -6.85 0.13
CA PHE A 252 13.34 -7.37 -0.32
C PHE A 252 13.20 -8.38 -1.47
N LEU A 253 12.34 -9.38 -1.32
CA LEU A 253 12.09 -10.38 -2.36
C LEU A 253 11.57 -9.74 -3.66
N LYS A 254 10.67 -8.75 -3.53
CA LYS A 254 10.10 -8.02 -4.66
C LYS A 254 11.12 -7.10 -5.33
N THR A 255 11.86 -6.31 -4.56
CA THR A 255 12.76 -5.28 -5.10
C THR A 255 14.07 -5.89 -5.58
N GLU A 256 14.66 -6.79 -4.82
CA GLU A 256 15.94 -7.37 -5.17
C GLU A 256 15.78 -8.54 -6.11
N TYR A 257 14.78 -9.41 -5.94
CA TYR A 257 14.66 -10.67 -6.69
C TYR A 257 13.52 -10.69 -7.72
N SER A 258 12.67 -9.67 -7.79
CA SER A 258 11.46 -9.66 -8.64
C SER A 258 10.55 -10.87 -8.39
N VAL A 259 10.57 -11.35 -7.15
CA VAL A 259 9.74 -12.44 -6.65
C VAL A 259 8.56 -11.83 -5.91
N PHE A 260 7.35 -12.26 -6.26
CA PHE A 260 6.12 -11.79 -5.66
C PHE A 260 5.54 -12.94 -4.82
N PRO A 261 5.95 -13.08 -3.55
CA PRO A 261 5.33 -14.06 -2.67
C PRO A 261 3.87 -13.72 -2.48
N ASP A 262 3.01 -14.73 -2.61
CA ASP A 262 1.67 -14.71 -2.07
C ASP A 262 1.80 -14.66 -0.54
N TYR A 263 1.74 -13.46 -0.01
CA TYR A 263 1.73 -13.20 1.43
C TYR A 263 0.45 -12.46 1.75
N TYR A 264 -0.55 -13.25 2.12
CA TYR A 264 -1.81 -12.74 2.63
C TYR A 264 -1.72 -12.66 4.15
N SER A 265 -1.98 -11.46 4.67
CA SER A 265 -2.15 -11.24 6.10
C SER A 265 -3.21 -12.18 6.68
N SER A 266 -3.17 -12.37 8.01
CA SER A 266 -4.21 -13.12 8.71
C SER A 266 -5.62 -12.57 8.48
N GLU A 267 -5.75 -11.29 8.10
CA GLU A 267 -7.01 -10.66 7.71
C GLU A 267 -7.44 -11.04 6.30
N GLU A 268 -6.52 -11.00 5.33
CA GLU A 268 -6.79 -11.34 3.93
C GLU A 268 -7.17 -12.82 3.77
N LEU A 269 -6.52 -13.73 4.51
CA LEU A 269 -6.86 -15.16 4.53
C LEU A 269 -8.25 -15.43 5.14
N LYS A 270 -8.70 -14.58 6.09
CA LYS A 270 -10.07 -14.68 6.64
C LYS A 270 -11.11 -14.17 5.66
N MET A 271 -10.78 -13.15 4.86
CA MET A 271 -11.68 -12.61 3.84
C MET A 271 -11.75 -13.50 2.59
N TYR A 272 -10.66 -14.18 2.26
CA TYR A 272 -10.54 -15.02 1.08
C TYR A 272 -9.86 -16.34 1.46
N PRO A 273 -10.61 -17.29 2.08
CA PRO A 273 -10.06 -18.58 2.52
C PRO A 273 -9.45 -19.40 1.38
N GLN A 274 -9.88 -19.14 0.14
CA GLN A 274 -9.33 -19.75 -1.08
C GLN A 274 -7.91 -19.28 -1.42
N LEU A 275 -7.42 -18.17 -0.84
CA LEU A 275 -6.03 -17.70 -0.98
C LEU A 275 -5.08 -18.43 -0.03
N ASN A 276 -5.59 -19.40 0.75
CA ASN A 276 -4.79 -20.22 1.63
C ASN A 276 -4.14 -21.34 0.80
N GLU A 277 -3.15 -21.00 -0.01
CA GLU A 277 -2.38 -21.97 -0.78
C GLU A 277 -1.18 -22.47 0.04
N ALA A 278 -0.94 -23.78 -0.01
CA ALA A 278 -0.03 -24.49 0.90
C ALA A 278 1.47 -24.18 0.67
N SER A 279 1.81 -23.30 -0.28
CA SER A 279 3.19 -22.96 -0.64
C SER A 279 3.59 -21.51 -0.35
N ASP A 280 2.91 -20.78 0.53
CA ASP A 280 3.17 -19.35 0.74
C ASP A 280 4.42 -19.04 1.59
N LEU A 281 4.93 -17.80 1.47
CA LEU A 281 5.99 -17.23 2.33
C LEU A 281 5.68 -17.39 3.82
N LYS A 282 4.39 -17.41 4.18
CA LYS A 282 3.94 -17.67 5.54
C LYS A 282 4.38 -19.05 6.04
N SER A 283 4.31 -20.09 5.21
CA SER A 283 4.75 -21.46 5.55
C SER A 283 6.27 -21.50 5.79
N LEU A 284 7.04 -20.78 4.97
CA LEU A 284 8.49 -20.61 5.16
C LEU A 284 8.80 -19.97 6.52
N ILE A 285 8.17 -18.84 6.84
CA ILE A 285 8.39 -18.15 8.12
C ILE A 285 7.93 -19.00 9.30
N PHE A 286 6.77 -19.63 9.20
CA PHE A 286 6.22 -20.46 10.26
C PHE A 286 7.13 -21.66 10.57
N SER A 287 7.54 -22.43 9.54
CA SER A 287 8.46 -23.55 9.71
C SER A 287 9.85 -23.10 10.22
N ALA A 288 10.34 -21.94 9.79
CA ALA A 288 11.61 -21.40 10.24
C ALA A 288 11.60 -20.92 11.70
N VAL A 289 10.49 -20.36 12.16
CA VAL A 289 10.29 -19.95 13.57
C VAL A 289 10.16 -21.18 14.49
N HIS A 290 9.45 -22.22 14.05
CA HIS A 290 9.29 -23.48 14.80
C HIS A 290 10.49 -24.42 14.69
N LYS A 291 11.55 -24.00 13.99
CA LYS A 291 12.81 -24.76 13.79
C LYS A 291 12.64 -26.06 12.99
N GLU A 292 11.52 -26.18 12.26
CA GLU A 292 11.20 -27.32 11.40
C GLU A 292 11.83 -27.18 10.00
N ASN A 293 12.19 -25.96 9.60
CA ASN A 293 12.82 -25.70 8.32
C ASN A 293 14.33 -26.02 8.33
N SER A 294 14.77 -26.91 7.45
CA SER A 294 16.18 -27.36 7.37
C SER A 294 17.13 -26.27 6.88
N PHE A 295 16.64 -25.25 6.17
CA PHE A 295 17.48 -24.24 5.52
C PHE A 295 17.49 -22.90 6.24
N LEU A 296 16.46 -22.56 7.03
CA LEU A 296 16.34 -21.28 7.72
C LEU A 296 15.78 -21.49 9.13
N LYS A 297 16.44 -20.93 10.14
CA LYS A 297 15.93 -20.86 11.50
C LYS A 297 15.82 -19.41 11.94
N LEU A 298 14.67 -19.04 12.49
CA LEU A 298 14.39 -17.65 12.89
C LEU A 298 14.08 -17.59 14.38
N ASN A 299 14.60 -16.57 15.05
CA ASN A 299 14.20 -16.18 16.39
C ASN A 299 13.22 -15.01 16.30
N GLN A 300 12.16 -15.04 17.11
CA GLN A 300 11.26 -13.91 17.25
C GLN A 300 11.82 -12.92 18.28
N PHE A 301 11.82 -11.65 17.92
CA PHE A 301 12.30 -10.55 18.73
C PHE A 301 11.23 -9.48 18.79
N PHE A 302 10.74 -9.18 20.00
CA PHE A 302 9.81 -8.07 20.19
C PHE A 302 10.58 -6.79 20.46
N TYR A 303 10.33 -5.78 19.62
CA TYR A 303 10.90 -4.43 19.77
C TYR A 303 9.82 -3.45 20.20
N ASP A 304 10.13 -2.66 21.24
CA ASP A 304 9.30 -1.56 21.72
C ASP A 304 10.06 -0.24 21.51
N ALA A 305 9.65 0.50 20.49
CA ALA A 305 10.29 1.76 20.11
C ALA A 305 10.06 2.87 21.14
N LYS A 306 8.92 2.86 21.85
CA LYS A 306 8.59 3.88 22.87
C LYS A 306 9.54 3.81 24.06
N ARG A 307 9.86 2.59 24.48
CA ARG A 307 10.73 2.35 25.64
C ARG A 307 12.20 2.23 25.30
N LYS A 308 12.53 2.17 23.99
CA LYS A 308 13.87 1.83 23.48
C LYS A 308 14.42 0.56 24.15
N LYS A 309 13.53 -0.38 24.47
CA LYS A 309 13.90 -1.63 25.12
C LYS A 309 14.38 -2.60 24.06
N ASN A 310 15.57 -3.15 24.27
CA ASN A 310 16.31 -3.99 23.34
C ASN A 310 16.84 -3.22 22.11
N GLN A 311 18.00 -3.64 21.60
CA GLN A 311 18.64 -2.98 20.47
C GLN A 311 18.20 -3.63 19.15
N LEU A 312 17.65 -2.82 18.25
CA LEU A 312 17.25 -3.24 16.91
C LEU A 312 18.38 -2.92 15.93
N TYR A 313 18.85 -3.93 15.21
CA TYR A 313 19.84 -3.77 14.14
C TYR A 313 19.14 -3.95 12.81
N LEU A 314 19.04 -2.89 12.00
CA LEU A 314 18.37 -2.94 10.69
C LEU A 314 19.36 -2.65 9.57
N THR A 315 19.05 -3.10 8.37
CA THR A 315 19.75 -2.63 7.17
C THR A 315 19.39 -1.15 6.93
N THR A 316 20.26 -0.41 6.23
CA THR A 316 20.00 1.02 5.91
C THR A 316 18.65 1.22 5.20
N GLU A 317 18.34 0.35 4.24
CA GLU A 317 17.13 0.43 3.41
C GLU A 317 15.85 0.15 4.21
N ASP A 318 15.96 -0.71 5.21
CA ASP A 318 14.86 -1.05 6.12
C ASP A 318 14.71 -0.03 7.24
N ALA A 319 15.80 0.57 7.70
CA ALA A 319 15.75 1.70 8.63
C ALA A 319 15.04 2.91 7.99
N ASP A 320 15.27 3.16 6.70
CA ASP A 320 14.59 4.23 5.96
C ASP A 320 13.07 4.01 5.85
N LEU A 321 12.58 2.75 5.78
CA LEU A 321 11.14 2.45 5.79
C LEU A 321 10.44 2.85 7.08
N LEU A 322 11.17 2.75 8.18
CA LEU A 322 10.64 3.04 9.50
C LEU A 322 10.81 4.50 9.89
N LYS A 323 11.55 5.29 9.11
CA LYS A 323 11.94 6.65 9.49
C LYS A 323 10.75 7.60 9.64
N GLU A 324 9.71 7.41 8.83
CA GLU A 324 8.47 8.22 8.87
C GLU A 324 7.38 7.58 9.74
N ARG A 325 7.63 6.40 10.33
CA ARG A 325 6.67 5.68 11.16
C ARG A 325 6.72 6.15 12.61
N SER A 326 5.56 6.19 13.25
CA SER A 326 5.40 6.43 14.68
C SER A 326 6.07 5.33 15.53
N ASP A 327 6.32 5.58 16.81
CA ASP A 327 6.88 4.57 17.72
C ASP A 327 5.96 3.33 17.81
N GLU A 328 4.65 3.53 17.75
CA GLU A 328 3.66 2.48 17.69
C GLU A 328 3.86 1.60 16.46
N GLU A 329 4.00 2.19 15.29
CA GLU A 329 4.17 1.49 14.00
C GLU A 329 5.55 0.82 13.85
N ARG A 330 6.54 1.27 14.63
CA ARG A 330 7.87 0.64 14.69
C ARG A 330 7.94 -0.48 15.72
N SER A 331 7.05 -0.49 16.70
CA SER A 331 6.99 -1.52 17.72
C SER A 331 6.31 -2.78 17.16
N GLY A 332 6.82 -3.95 17.50
CA GLY A 332 6.28 -5.19 16.97
C GLY A 332 7.26 -6.34 16.93
N ILE A 333 6.87 -7.39 16.20
CA ILE A 333 7.67 -8.60 16.02
C ILE A 333 8.65 -8.40 14.86
N TYR A 334 9.91 -8.62 15.16
CA TYR A 334 11.00 -8.75 14.21
C TYR A 334 11.54 -10.17 14.28
N PHE A 335 12.19 -10.58 13.21
CA PHE A 335 12.89 -11.85 13.12
C PHE A 335 14.39 -11.60 13.05
N SER A 336 15.16 -12.47 13.69
CA SER A 336 16.60 -12.57 13.48
C SER A 336 16.96 -14.00 13.08
N ILE A 337 18.02 -14.15 12.29
CA ILE A 337 18.48 -15.46 11.85
C ILE A 337 19.25 -16.12 12.99
N GLU A 338 18.85 -17.34 13.33
CA GLU A 338 19.65 -18.22 14.18
C GLU A 338 20.72 -18.87 13.31
N LEU A 339 21.98 -18.61 13.66
CA LEU A 339 23.15 -19.13 12.94
C LEU A 339 23.44 -20.58 13.29
#